data_AF-A0A0J9S2T2-F1
#
_entry.id   AF-A0A0J9S2T2-F1
#
_cell.length_a   1.000
_cell.length_b   1.000
_cell.length_c   1.000
_cell.angle_alpha   90.00
_cell.angle_beta   90.00
_cell.angle_gamma   90.00
#
_symmetry.space_group_name_H-M   'P 1'
#
loop_
_entity.id
_entity.type
_entity.pdbx_description
1 polymer ?
#
loop_
_entity_poly.entity_id
_entity_poly.type
_entity_poly.pdbx_seq_one_letter_code
_entity_poly.pdbx_strand_id
1 'polypeptide(L)'
;MALYDSTCQVVLGRDNRNNINYKNVCMKLMKNLGVHPNDTRPKRPGSERCKTLIYWLYYVTNKVKIRYEFINKIFQESNELVFSDPKQPICFNTYDEKIKDPLKIIKLYNLQENVDIFLSTLKKKGTDDYCSCKKYIYDCVDIYKDMNKMYCTDPVDRDTKNKSTCDILSTFKISYTDFLSNRLEVGEKIPSLLSKEKEHMEECISAQSSVSGSTSQHNMR
;
A
#
# COMPACT_ATOMS: atom_id res chain seq x y z
N MET A 1 -6.16 -20.19 -21.22
CA MET A 1 -6.00 -18.84 -21.82
C MET A 1 -7.32 -18.32 -22.39
N ALA A 2 -8.10 -19.17 -23.09
CA ALA A 2 -9.41 -18.81 -23.66
C ALA A 2 -10.41 -18.21 -22.64
N LEU A 3 -10.56 -18.78 -21.44
CA LEU A 3 -11.49 -18.28 -20.42
C LEU A 3 -11.25 -16.80 -20.07
N TYR A 4 -10.01 -16.45 -19.71
CA TYR A 4 -9.70 -15.06 -19.35
C TYR A 4 -9.90 -14.13 -20.54
N ASP A 5 -9.56 -14.57 -21.74
CA ASP A 5 -9.70 -13.78 -22.96
C ASP A 5 -11.17 -13.43 -23.22
N SER A 6 -12.05 -14.44 -23.22
CA SER A 6 -13.48 -14.26 -23.45
C SER A 6 -14.13 -13.40 -22.37
N THR A 7 -13.86 -13.68 -21.09
CA THR A 7 -14.43 -12.89 -19.98
C THR A 7 -13.96 -11.44 -20.05
N CYS A 8 -12.67 -11.19 -20.27
CA CYS A 8 -12.15 -9.83 -20.37
C CYS A 8 -12.72 -9.07 -21.58
N GLN A 9 -12.96 -9.73 -22.71
CA GLN A 9 -13.63 -9.07 -23.84
C GLN A 9 -15.07 -8.64 -23.48
N VAL A 10 -15.82 -9.47 -22.74
CA VAL A 10 -17.18 -9.15 -22.28
C VAL A 10 -17.17 -8.03 -21.23
N VAL A 11 -16.20 -8.05 -20.31
CA VAL A 11 -16.05 -7.01 -19.28
C VAL A 11 -15.77 -5.65 -19.91
N LEU A 12 -14.82 -5.60 -20.84
CA LEU A 12 -14.36 -4.35 -21.46
C LEU A 12 -15.36 -3.81 -22.50
N GLY A 13 -16.21 -4.67 -23.06
CA GLY A 13 -17.20 -4.27 -24.07
C GLY A 13 -16.56 -3.89 -25.41
N ARG A 14 -17.41 -3.53 -26.39
CA ARG A 14 -16.97 -3.29 -27.78
C ARG A 14 -15.90 -2.20 -27.89
N ASP A 15 -16.03 -1.14 -27.11
CA ASP A 15 -15.16 0.04 -27.21
C ASP A 15 -13.76 -0.22 -26.65
N ASN A 16 -13.62 -1.12 -25.66
CA ASN A 16 -12.35 -1.33 -24.96
C ASN A 16 -11.78 -2.75 -25.10
N ARG A 17 -12.48 -3.71 -25.73
CA ARG A 17 -11.99 -5.10 -25.89
C ARG A 17 -10.65 -5.23 -26.62
N ASN A 18 -10.32 -4.24 -27.47
CA ASN A 18 -9.06 -4.20 -28.21
C ASN A 18 -7.95 -3.43 -27.46
N ASN A 19 -8.25 -2.83 -26.31
CA ASN A 19 -7.26 -2.15 -25.49
C ASN A 19 -6.42 -3.20 -24.75
N ILE A 20 -5.21 -3.44 -25.27
CA ILE A 20 -4.28 -4.46 -24.76
C ILE A 20 -3.93 -4.20 -23.28
N ASN A 21 -3.78 -2.94 -22.88
CA ASN A 21 -3.46 -2.61 -21.48
C ASN A 21 -4.62 -3.00 -20.56
N TYR A 22 -5.86 -2.67 -20.92
CA TYR A 22 -7.03 -3.01 -20.11
C TYR A 22 -7.24 -4.53 -20.04
N LYS A 23 -7.03 -5.22 -21.16
CA LYS A 23 -7.08 -6.69 -21.23
C LYS A 23 -6.03 -7.31 -20.31
N ASN A 24 -4.80 -6.81 -20.33
CA ASN A 24 -3.72 -7.27 -19.46
C ASN A 24 -4.03 -7.05 -17.97
N VAL A 25 -4.60 -5.89 -17.61
CA VAL A 25 -5.06 -5.63 -16.23
C VAL A 25 -6.15 -6.62 -15.83
N CYS A 26 -7.16 -6.82 -16.68
CA CYS A 26 -8.25 -7.75 -16.44
C CYS A 26 -7.75 -9.18 -16.21
N MET A 27 -6.94 -9.72 -17.13
CA MET A 27 -6.43 -11.09 -17.02
C MET A 27 -5.57 -11.28 -15.76
N LYS A 28 -4.72 -10.30 -15.42
CA LYS A 28 -3.90 -10.34 -14.21
C LYS A 28 -4.76 -10.26 -12.94
N LEU A 29 -5.78 -9.40 -12.93
CA LEU A 29 -6.69 -9.27 -11.79
C LEU A 29 -7.45 -10.57 -11.55
N MET A 30 -8.09 -11.14 -12.57
CA MET A 30 -8.78 -12.44 -12.49
C MET A 30 -7.87 -13.55 -11.94
N LYS A 31 -6.64 -13.65 -12.45
CA LYS A 31 -5.67 -14.64 -11.99
C LYS A 31 -5.29 -14.43 -10.52
N ASN A 32 -5.09 -13.19 -10.08
CA ASN A 32 -4.75 -12.91 -8.69
C ASN A 32 -5.90 -13.16 -7.72
N LEU A 33 -7.16 -12.96 -8.16
CA LEU A 33 -8.37 -13.33 -7.45
C LEU A 33 -8.53 -14.85 -7.30
N GLY A 34 -7.78 -15.66 -8.06
CA GLY A 34 -7.84 -17.12 -7.98
C GLY A 34 -8.81 -17.75 -8.98
N VAL A 35 -9.24 -17.01 -10.00
CA VAL A 35 -9.96 -17.61 -11.14
C VAL A 35 -8.96 -18.49 -11.89
N HIS A 36 -9.13 -19.81 -11.85
CA HIS A 36 -8.25 -20.77 -12.51
C HIS A 36 -9.08 -21.77 -13.32
N PRO A 37 -8.90 -21.87 -14.66
CA PRO A 37 -9.80 -22.63 -15.54
C PRO A 37 -10.00 -24.11 -15.20
N ASN A 38 -9.04 -24.74 -14.51
CA ASN A 38 -9.04 -26.16 -14.20
C ASN A 38 -9.24 -26.44 -12.70
N ASP A 39 -9.56 -25.42 -11.91
CA ASP A 39 -9.64 -25.56 -10.46
C ASP A 39 -11.01 -26.11 -10.08
N THR A 40 -11.06 -27.39 -9.72
CA THR A 40 -12.30 -28.08 -9.34
C THR A 40 -12.74 -27.76 -7.92
N ARG A 41 -11.86 -27.15 -7.11
CA ARG A 41 -12.11 -26.77 -5.72
C ARG A 41 -11.47 -25.42 -5.43
N PRO A 42 -12.01 -24.34 -5.99
CA PRO A 42 -11.43 -23.03 -5.81
C PRO A 42 -11.38 -22.64 -4.34
N LYS A 43 -10.25 -22.07 -3.92
CA LYS A 43 -10.04 -21.57 -2.57
C LYS A 43 -10.03 -20.06 -2.57
N ARG A 44 -10.70 -19.46 -1.58
CA ARG A 44 -10.64 -18.02 -1.38
C ARG A 44 -9.22 -17.61 -1.01
N PRO A 45 -8.70 -16.53 -1.62
CA PRO A 45 -7.50 -15.87 -1.11
C PRO A 45 -7.68 -15.46 0.35
N GLY A 46 -6.60 -15.52 1.14
CA GLY A 46 -6.59 -14.92 2.47
C GLY A 46 -6.77 -13.41 2.42
N SER A 47 -7.23 -12.81 3.53
CA SER A 47 -7.47 -11.38 3.64
C SER A 47 -6.25 -10.51 3.27
N GLU A 48 -5.06 -10.90 3.72
CA GLU A 48 -3.79 -10.24 3.39
C GLU A 48 -3.49 -10.21 1.89
N ARG A 49 -3.80 -11.32 1.20
CA ARG A 49 -3.64 -11.41 -0.27
C ARG A 49 -4.64 -10.51 -0.98
N CYS A 50 -5.87 -10.42 -0.49
CA CYS A 50 -6.86 -9.46 -1.02
C CYS A 50 -6.38 -8.02 -0.82
N LYS A 51 -5.87 -7.64 0.37
CA LYS A 51 -5.31 -6.29 0.62
C LYS A 51 -4.16 -5.97 -0.35
N THR A 52 -3.21 -6.89 -0.49
CA THR A 52 -2.08 -6.75 -1.42
C THR A 52 -2.55 -6.54 -2.86
N LEU A 53 -3.59 -7.26 -3.28
CA LEU A 53 -4.19 -7.12 -4.60
C LEU A 53 -4.80 -5.72 -4.80
N ILE A 54 -5.48 -5.17 -3.79
CA ILE A 54 -6.04 -3.82 -3.84
C ILE A 54 -4.92 -2.77 -3.98
N TYR A 55 -3.77 -2.94 -3.32
CA TYR A 55 -2.61 -2.05 -3.50
C TYR A 55 -2.01 -2.15 -4.90
N TRP A 56 -1.89 -3.37 -5.43
CA TRP A 56 -1.48 -3.55 -6.82
C TRP A 56 -2.45 -2.86 -7.78
N LEU A 57 -3.76 -2.92 -7.52
CA LEU A 57 -4.76 -2.23 -8.33
C LEU A 57 -4.52 -0.72 -8.33
N TYR A 58 -4.38 -0.09 -7.17
CA TYR A 58 -4.07 1.33 -7.07
C TYR A 58 -2.82 1.74 -7.86
N TYR A 59 -1.76 0.93 -7.83
CA TYR A 59 -0.55 1.18 -8.62
C TYR A 59 -0.81 1.08 -10.12
N VAL A 60 -1.52 0.04 -10.56
CA VAL A 60 -1.76 -0.24 -11.97
C VAL A 60 -2.79 0.70 -12.57
N THR A 61 -3.89 1.00 -11.88
CA THR A 61 -4.92 1.90 -12.37
C THR A 61 -4.41 3.33 -12.47
N ASN A 62 -3.53 3.77 -11.57
CA ASN A 62 -2.86 5.07 -11.67
C ASN A 62 -2.00 5.21 -12.94
N LYS A 63 -1.44 4.09 -13.45
CA LYS A 63 -0.65 4.07 -14.69
C LYS A 63 -1.50 3.92 -15.95
N VAL A 64 -2.47 3.00 -15.91
CA VAL A 64 -3.26 2.58 -17.07
C VAL A 64 -4.51 3.46 -17.27
N LYS A 65 -4.94 4.18 -16.23
CA LYS A 65 -6.15 5.02 -16.19
C LYS A 65 -7.45 4.27 -16.53
N ILE A 66 -7.54 3.02 -16.08
CA ILE A 66 -8.76 2.20 -16.20
C ILE A 66 -9.83 2.70 -15.23
N ARG A 67 -11.07 2.82 -15.72
CA ARG A 67 -12.22 3.31 -14.93
C ARG A 67 -12.67 2.30 -13.88
N TYR A 68 -13.21 2.80 -12.77
CA TYR A 68 -13.70 1.97 -11.66
C TYR A 68 -14.71 0.92 -12.11
N GLU A 69 -15.65 1.25 -13.01
CA GLU A 69 -16.71 0.29 -13.36
C GLU A 69 -16.16 -0.97 -14.04
N PHE A 70 -15.05 -0.87 -14.78
CA PHE A 70 -14.38 -2.04 -15.34
C PHE A 70 -13.75 -2.89 -14.25
N ILE A 71 -13.06 -2.28 -13.28
CA ILE A 71 -12.49 -3.01 -12.14
C ILE A 71 -13.60 -3.74 -11.37
N ASN A 72 -14.68 -3.03 -11.05
CA ASN A 72 -15.80 -3.63 -10.34
C ASN A 72 -16.43 -4.81 -11.09
N LYS A 73 -16.61 -4.67 -12.41
CA LYS A 73 -17.13 -5.76 -13.25
C LYS A 73 -16.19 -6.96 -13.30
N ILE A 74 -14.87 -6.76 -13.32
CA ILE A 74 -13.90 -7.87 -13.23
C ILE A 74 -14.08 -8.64 -11.92
N PHE A 75 -14.25 -7.95 -10.78
CA PHE A 75 -14.50 -8.61 -9.49
C PHE A 75 -15.80 -9.42 -9.50
N GLN A 76 -16.89 -8.87 -10.05
CA GLN A 76 -18.18 -9.54 -10.13
C GLN A 76 -18.09 -10.82 -10.97
N GLU A 77 -17.57 -10.72 -12.20
CA GLU A 77 -17.44 -11.85 -13.12
C GLU A 77 -16.45 -12.90 -12.58
N SER A 78 -15.35 -12.45 -11.96
CA SER A 78 -14.41 -13.36 -11.28
C SER A 78 -15.08 -14.11 -10.14
N ASN A 79 -15.94 -13.44 -9.38
CA ASN A 79 -16.66 -14.07 -8.29
C ASN A 79 -17.65 -15.11 -8.85
N GLU A 80 -18.47 -14.76 -9.84
CA GLU A 80 -19.44 -15.67 -10.45
C GLU A 80 -18.80 -16.92 -11.06
N LEU A 81 -17.61 -16.78 -11.65
CA LEU A 81 -16.84 -17.90 -12.20
C LEU A 81 -16.34 -18.88 -11.14
N VAL A 82 -16.21 -18.43 -9.88
CA VAL A 82 -15.54 -19.20 -8.82
C VAL A 82 -16.52 -19.63 -7.71
N PHE A 83 -17.43 -18.74 -7.33
CA PHE A 83 -18.45 -18.92 -6.32
C PHE A 83 -19.80 -18.41 -6.84
N SER A 84 -20.82 -19.27 -6.85
CA SER A 84 -22.16 -18.87 -7.28
C SER A 84 -22.91 -18.01 -6.25
N ASP A 85 -22.40 -17.88 -5.01
CA ASP A 85 -23.03 -17.05 -3.97
C ASP A 85 -22.44 -15.62 -3.98
N PRO A 86 -23.20 -14.61 -4.43
CA PRO A 86 -22.76 -13.22 -4.43
C PRO A 86 -22.59 -12.63 -3.02
N LYS A 87 -23.14 -13.28 -1.97
CA LYS A 87 -22.94 -12.86 -0.57
C LYS A 87 -21.57 -13.23 -0.03
N GLN A 88 -20.79 -14.03 -0.75
CA GLN A 88 -19.48 -14.47 -0.31
C GLN A 88 -18.40 -14.14 -1.36
N PRO A 89 -18.02 -12.86 -1.47
CA PRO A 89 -17.07 -12.42 -2.48
C PRO A 89 -15.69 -13.07 -2.28
N ILE A 90 -15.03 -13.40 -3.39
CA ILE A 90 -13.68 -13.97 -3.41
C ILE A 90 -12.66 -13.08 -2.68
N CYS A 91 -12.82 -11.76 -2.87
CA CYS A 91 -12.16 -10.68 -2.17
C CYS A 91 -13.15 -9.51 -2.15
N PHE A 92 -13.26 -8.80 -1.02
CA PHE A 92 -13.99 -7.55 -1.00
C PHE A 92 -13.25 -6.51 -1.86
N ASN A 93 -13.94 -5.96 -2.86
CA ASN A 93 -13.41 -4.89 -3.69
C ASN A 93 -13.44 -3.57 -2.90
N THR A 94 -12.39 -3.29 -2.14
CA THR A 94 -12.21 -2.02 -1.42
C THR A 94 -11.49 -0.95 -2.25
N TYR A 95 -11.34 -1.17 -3.56
CA TYR A 95 -10.80 -0.17 -4.46
C TYR A 95 -11.81 0.99 -4.62
N ASP A 96 -11.34 2.22 -4.43
CA ASP A 96 -12.11 3.44 -4.57
C ASP A 96 -11.31 4.47 -5.37
N GLU A 97 -11.83 4.84 -6.54
CA GLU A 97 -11.21 5.83 -7.43
C GLU A 97 -11.17 7.24 -6.83
N LYS A 98 -11.91 7.51 -5.76
CA LYS A 98 -11.91 8.80 -5.07
C LYS A 98 -10.68 9.00 -4.18
N ILE A 99 -9.93 7.93 -3.89
CA ILE A 99 -8.70 8.03 -3.11
C ILE A 99 -7.70 8.96 -3.80
N LYS A 100 -7.16 9.91 -3.04
CA LYS A 100 -6.13 10.83 -3.48
C LYS A 100 -4.75 10.23 -3.25
N ASP A 101 -3.85 10.48 -4.19
CA ASP A 101 -2.45 10.02 -4.16
C ASP A 101 -2.29 8.54 -3.74
N PRO A 102 -2.91 7.59 -4.46
CA PRO A 102 -2.94 6.18 -4.05
C PRO A 102 -1.55 5.56 -3.80
N LEU A 103 -0.50 6.02 -4.50
CA LEU A 103 0.87 5.57 -4.26
C LEU A 103 1.41 5.97 -2.88
N LYS A 104 1.03 7.15 -2.37
CA LYS A 104 1.36 7.60 -1.02
C LYS A 104 0.63 6.75 0.02
N ILE A 105 -0.65 6.45 -0.23
CA ILE A 105 -1.46 5.57 0.61
C ILE A 105 -0.85 4.16 0.71
N ILE A 106 -0.37 3.58 -0.39
CA ILE A 106 0.31 2.27 -0.38
C ILE A 106 1.55 2.29 0.55
N LYS A 107 2.32 3.39 0.56
CA LYS A 107 3.48 3.52 1.46
C LYS A 107 3.05 3.50 2.94
N LEU A 108 2.00 4.24 3.30
CA LEU A 108 1.45 4.26 4.66
C LEU A 108 0.96 2.87 5.07
N TYR A 109 0.26 2.17 4.18
CA TYR A 109 -0.22 0.82 4.43
C TYR A 109 0.91 -0.19 4.66
N ASN A 110 2.01 -0.09 3.92
CA ASN A 110 3.15 -0.98 4.13
C ASN A 110 3.68 -0.86 5.57
N LEU A 111 3.80 0.35 6.11
CA LEU A 111 4.16 0.54 7.52
C LEU A 111 3.12 -0.08 8.47
N GLN A 112 1.84 0.21 8.25
CA GLN A 112 0.74 -0.29 9.09
C GLN A 112 0.68 -1.83 9.13
N GLU A 113 0.73 -2.50 7.98
CA GLU A 113 0.55 -3.96 7.88
C GLU A 113 1.81 -4.73 8.31
N ASN A 114 2.98 -4.08 8.31
CA ASN A 114 4.25 -4.70 8.70
C ASN A 114 4.80 -4.15 10.02
N VAL A 115 3.94 -3.60 10.89
CA VAL A 115 4.36 -2.87 12.09
C VAL A 115 5.33 -3.66 12.99
N ASP A 116 5.15 -4.97 13.12
CA ASP A 116 6.04 -5.81 13.94
C ASP A 116 7.43 -5.97 13.31
N ILE A 117 7.54 -5.94 11.97
CA ILE A 117 8.84 -5.89 11.27
C ILE A 117 9.53 -4.57 11.54
N PHE A 118 8.80 -3.45 11.51
CA PHE A 118 9.36 -2.13 11.85
C PHE A 118 9.82 -2.09 13.31
N LEU A 119 9.01 -2.56 14.25
CA LEU A 119 9.37 -2.64 15.67
C LEU A 119 10.61 -3.48 15.91
N SER A 120 10.69 -4.69 15.32
CA SER A 120 11.87 -5.55 15.47
C SER A 120 13.12 -4.95 14.83
N THR A 121 12.98 -4.21 13.73
CA THR A 121 14.09 -3.51 13.08
C THR A 121 14.58 -2.32 13.90
N LEU A 122 13.68 -1.59 14.57
CA LEU A 122 14.04 -0.47 15.45
C LEU A 122 14.88 -0.89 16.67
N LYS A 123 14.86 -2.19 17.05
CA LYS A 123 15.72 -2.72 18.12
C LYS A 123 17.20 -2.84 17.71
N LYS A 124 17.49 -2.83 16.42
CA LYS A 124 18.85 -3.02 15.88
C LYS A 124 19.63 -1.70 15.79
N LYS A 125 19.60 -0.89 16.85
CA LYS A 125 20.20 0.46 16.88
C LYS A 125 21.64 0.45 16.35
N GLY A 126 22.00 1.49 15.59
CA GLY A 126 23.34 1.65 15.02
C GLY A 126 23.61 0.85 13.74
N THR A 127 22.63 0.12 13.20
CA THR A 127 22.74 -0.58 11.92
C THR A 127 22.14 0.21 10.75
N ASP A 128 22.53 -0.13 9.52
CA ASP A 128 21.94 0.45 8.31
C ASP A 128 20.44 0.13 8.19
N ASP A 129 20.02 -1.06 8.62
CA ASP A 129 18.62 -1.48 8.68
C ASP A 129 17.81 -0.56 9.60
N TYR A 130 18.35 -0.25 10.78
CA TYR A 130 17.73 0.68 11.73
C TYR A 130 17.52 2.06 11.11
N CYS A 131 18.55 2.60 10.45
CA CYS A 131 18.46 3.92 9.84
C CYS A 131 17.54 3.96 8.62
N SER A 132 17.53 2.90 7.81
CA SER A 132 16.61 2.75 6.68
C SER A 132 15.15 2.65 7.17
N CYS A 133 14.92 1.89 8.26
CA CYS A 133 13.63 1.77 8.92
C CYS A 133 13.13 3.13 9.43
N LYS A 134 13.97 3.88 10.17
CA LYS A 134 13.61 5.23 10.64
C LYS A 134 13.32 6.16 9.48
N LYS A 135 14.17 6.21 8.46
CA LYS A 135 13.94 7.05 7.28
C LYS A 135 12.57 6.75 6.64
N TYR A 136 12.21 5.47 6.50
CA TYR A 136 10.90 5.08 5.98
C TYR A 136 9.74 5.56 6.87
N ILE A 137 9.88 5.46 8.20
CA ILE A 137 8.89 5.97 9.15
C ILE A 137 8.75 7.49 9.01
N TYR A 138 9.85 8.24 8.89
CA TYR A 138 9.84 9.68 8.68
C TYR A 138 9.12 10.06 7.38
N ASP A 139 9.44 9.37 6.28
CA ASP A 139 8.76 9.57 5.00
C ASP A 139 7.25 9.32 5.13
N CYS A 140 6.84 8.31 5.90
CA CYS A 140 5.41 8.05 6.16
C CYS A 140 4.75 9.16 6.98
N VAL A 141 5.44 9.70 7.99
CA VAL A 141 4.92 10.82 8.79
C VAL A 141 4.76 12.07 7.94
N ASP A 142 5.75 12.40 7.10
CA ASP A 142 5.68 13.55 6.20
C ASP A 142 4.54 13.38 5.19
N ILE A 143 4.41 12.18 4.59
CA ILE A 143 3.27 11.85 3.71
C ILE A 143 1.93 12.04 4.43
N TYR A 144 1.79 11.49 5.64
CA TYR A 144 0.55 11.61 6.40
C TYR A 144 0.21 13.08 6.67
N LYS A 145 1.18 13.87 7.14
CA LYS A 145 0.97 15.29 7.47
C LYS A 145 0.55 16.09 6.24
N ASP A 146 1.24 15.88 5.12
CA ASP A 146 0.93 16.56 3.86
C ASP A 146 -0.46 16.20 3.35
N MET A 147 -0.78 14.90 3.30
CA MET A 147 -2.09 14.44 2.84
C MET A 147 -3.21 14.89 3.76
N ASN A 148 -3.02 14.80 5.08
CA ASN A 148 -4.02 15.24 6.05
C ASN A 148 -4.28 16.75 5.92
N LYS A 149 -3.22 17.56 5.76
CA LYS A 149 -3.33 19.01 5.52
C LYS A 149 -4.03 19.33 4.21
N MET A 150 -3.74 18.60 3.14
CA MET A 150 -4.27 18.88 1.81
C MET A 150 -5.72 18.43 1.63
N TYR A 151 -6.11 17.31 2.24
CA TYR A 151 -7.38 16.65 1.93
C TYR A 151 -8.38 16.61 3.10
N CYS A 152 -7.95 16.76 4.35
CA CYS A 152 -8.76 16.41 5.52
C CYS A 152 -8.93 17.53 6.56
N THR A 153 -8.46 18.74 6.26
CA THR A 153 -8.62 19.90 7.17
C THR A 153 -10.00 20.55 7.08
N ASP A 154 -10.59 20.58 5.89
CA ASP A 154 -11.94 21.11 5.69
C ASP A 154 -12.96 20.01 6.06
N PRO A 155 -13.88 20.24 7.03
CA PRO A 155 -14.84 19.23 7.47
C PRO A 155 -15.79 18.78 6.36
N VAL A 156 -16.21 19.68 5.47
CA VAL A 156 -17.14 19.37 4.38
C VAL A 156 -16.46 18.46 3.36
N ASP A 157 -15.25 18.82 2.93
CA ASP A 157 -14.48 18.01 2.00
C ASP A 157 -14.12 16.64 2.59
N ARG A 158 -13.80 16.61 3.88
CA ARG A 158 -13.54 15.39 4.64
C ARG A 158 -14.74 14.44 4.64
N ASP A 159 -15.95 14.96 4.78
CA ASP A 159 -17.16 14.12 4.84
C ASP A 159 -17.78 13.84 3.47
N THR A 160 -17.30 14.50 2.42
CA THR A 160 -17.82 14.36 1.05
C THR A 160 -16.76 13.81 0.09
N LYS A 161 -16.03 14.69 -0.60
CA LYS A 161 -15.19 14.34 -1.75
C LYS A 161 -13.90 13.61 -1.38
N ASN A 162 -13.39 13.80 -0.16
CA ASN A 162 -12.14 13.21 0.32
C ASN A 162 -12.35 12.13 1.39
N LYS A 163 -13.61 11.77 1.69
CA LYS A 163 -13.97 10.82 2.75
C LYS A 163 -13.12 9.56 2.77
N SER A 164 -13.04 8.86 1.64
CA SER A 164 -12.27 7.62 1.54
C SER A 164 -10.78 7.80 1.86
N THR A 165 -10.20 8.94 1.44
CA THR A 165 -8.79 9.25 1.76
C THR A 165 -8.64 9.56 3.26
N CYS A 166 -9.54 10.36 3.82
CA CYS A 166 -9.47 10.77 5.22
C CYS A 166 -9.77 9.63 6.20
N ASP A 167 -10.67 8.72 5.84
CA ASP A 167 -10.94 7.51 6.62
C ASP A 167 -9.68 6.64 6.71
N ILE A 168 -8.94 6.47 5.60
CA ILE A 168 -7.68 5.73 5.58
C ILE A 168 -6.60 6.42 6.43
N LEU A 169 -6.45 7.74 6.29
CA LEU A 169 -5.49 8.50 7.11
C LEU A 169 -5.85 8.40 8.60
N SER A 170 -7.14 8.39 8.95
CA SER A 170 -7.59 8.18 10.32
C SER A 170 -7.22 6.79 10.84
N THR A 171 -7.42 5.74 10.05
CA THR A 171 -6.99 4.38 10.40
C THR A 171 -5.47 4.30 10.57
N PHE A 172 -4.71 4.91 9.66
CA PHE A 172 -3.25 4.95 9.76
C PHE A 172 -2.79 5.67 11.04
N LYS A 173 -3.41 6.81 11.39
CA LYS A 173 -3.09 7.54 12.62
C LYS A 173 -3.27 6.67 13.87
N ILE A 174 -4.38 5.93 13.94
CA ILE A 174 -4.65 4.99 15.03
C ILE A 174 -3.58 3.90 15.04
N SER A 175 -3.33 3.27 13.88
CA SER A 175 -2.32 2.22 13.76
C SER A 175 -0.93 2.67 14.22
N TYR A 176 -0.49 3.82 13.73
CA TYR A 176 0.80 4.42 14.06
C TYR A 176 0.93 4.77 15.54
N THR A 177 -0.14 5.28 16.16
CA THR A 177 -0.11 5.67 17.57
C THR A 177 -0.10 4.42 18.46
N ASP A 178 -1.08 3.54 18.25
CA ASP A 178 -1.36 2.45 19.19
C ASP A 178 -0.43 1.24 18.99
N PHE A 179 -0.05 0.94 17.75
CA PHE A 179 0.68 -0.28 17.42
C PHE A 179 2.15 -0.06 17.06
N LEU A 180 2.56 1.18 16.78
CA LEU A 180 3.97 1.52 16.57
C LEU A 180 4.51 2.38 17.72
N SER A 181 4.01 3.60 17.88
CA SER A 181 4.55 4.60 18.83
C SER A 181 4.48 4.12 20.28
N ASN A 182 3.33 3.61 20.72
CA ASN A 182 3.14 3.13 22.09
C ASN A 182 3.85 1.81 22.39
N ARG A 183 4.35 1.12 21.36
CA ARG A 183 5.06 -0.18 21.47
C ARG A 183 6.57 -0.06 21.30
N LEU A 184 7.09 1.16 21.19
CA LEU A 184 8.54 1.41 21.15
C LEU A 184 9.21 1.03 22.48
N GLU A 185 10.47 0.61 22.39
CA GLU A 185 11.31 0.41 23.56
C GLU A 185 11.68 1.74 24.22
N VAL A 186 11.96 1.70 25.53
CA VAL A 186 12.32 2.89 26.30
C VAL A 186 13.54 3.58 25.67
N GLY A 187 13.39 4.87 25.37
CA GLY A 187 14.45 5.69 24.76
C GLY A 187 14.51 5.60 23.23
N GLU A 188 13.72 4.76 22.56
CA GLU A 188 13.52 4.88 21.11
C GLU A 188 12.51 5.98 20.78
N LYS A 189 12.79 6.76 19.74
CA LYS A 189 11.97 7.92 19.33
C LYS A 189 11.72 7.90 17.82
N ILE A 190 10.47 8.11 17.46
CA ILE A 190 10.01 8.27 16.08
C ILE A 190 9.15 9.54 15.99
N PRO A 191 9.10 10.19 14.82
CA PRO A 191 8.45 11.48 14.68
C PRO A 191 6.96 11.39 15.00
N SER A 192 6.46 12.40 15.70
CA SER A 192 5.03 12.49 15.98
C SER A 192 4.23 12.87 14.73
N LEU A 193 3.05 12.27 14.57
CA LEU A 193 2.07 12.69 13.55
C LEU A 193 1.46 14.07 13.83
N LEU A 194 1.49 14.54 15.08
CA LEU A 194 0.84 15.78 15.52
C LEU A 194 1.82 16.93 15.78
N SER A 195 3.04 16.62 16.21
CA SER A 195 4.04 17.67 16.47
C SER A 195 4.52 18.34 15.19
N LYS A 196 4.77 19.65 15.26
CA LYS A 196 5.45 20.40 14.20
C LYS A 196 6.97 20.23 14.27
N GLU A 197 7.49 19.81 15.41
CA GLU A 197 8.92 19.57 15.60
C GLU A 197 9.32 18.30 14.84
N LYS A 198 10.43 18.40 14.09
CA LYS A 198 11.06 17.24 13.49
C LYS A 198 11.99 16.64 14.54
N GLU A 199 11.81 15.36 14.83
CA GLU A 199 12.82 14.63 15.58
C GLU A 199 14.11 14.56 14.74
N HIS A 200 15.25 14.63 15.41
CA HIS A 200 16.55 14.57 14.74
C HIS A 200 17.04 13.12 14.68
N MET A 201 17.49 12.67 13.50
CA MET A 201 18.07 11.33 13.30
C MET A 201 19.57 11.30 13.67
N GLU A 202 19.94 11.86 14.83
CA GLU A 202 21.35 12.00 15.25
C GLU A 202 22.10 10.66 15.26
N GLU A 203 21.46 9.59 15.72
CA GLU A 203 22.01 8.22 15.77
C GLU A 203 22.32 7.64 14.37
N CYS A 204 21.72 8.18 13.32
CA CYS A 204 21.93 7.73 11.94
C CYS A 204 22.93 8.56 11.15
N ILE A 205 23.34 9.72 11.68
CA ILE A 205 24.38 10.54 11.06
C ILE A 205 25.77 9.92 11.31
N SER A 206 25.93 9.21 12.44
CA SER A 206 27.17 8.53 12.86
C SER A 206 27.55 7.30 12.02
N ALA A 207 26.61 6.71 11.27
CA ALA A 207 26.87 5.53 10.44
C ALA A 207 27.49 5.87 9.06
N GLN A 208 27.41 7.14 8.62
CA GLN A 208 27.99 7.57 7.34
C GLN A 208 29.45 8.03 7.45
N SER A 209 29.91 8.44 8.64
CA SER A 209 31.27 8.93 8.84
C SER A 209 32.31 7.81 8.98
N SER A 210 31.90 6.61 9.43
CA SER A 210 32.79 5.45 9.61
C SER A 210 33.24 4.79 8.29
N VAL A 211 32.57 5.05 7.17
CA VAL A 211 32.98 4.56 5.84
C VAL A 211 34.08 5.43 5.20
N SER A 212 34.24 6.68 5.66
CA SER A 212 35.20 7.63 5.08
C SER A 212 36.58 7.68 5.78
N GLY A 213 36.75 7.00 6.91
CA GLY A 213 37.91 7.17 7.79
C GLY A 213 39.09 6.21 7.60
N SER A 214 39.02 5.22 6.70
CA SER A 214 40.02 4.13 6.65
C SER A 214 41.00 4.16 5.46
N THR A 215 41.10 5.26 4.70
CA THR A 215 42.11 5.41 3.63
C THR A 215 43.05 6.57 3.87
N SER A 216 43.79 6.54 4.97
CA SER A 216 45.11 7.19 5.04
C SER A 216 45.82 6.84 6.33
N GLN A 217 46.63 5.78 6.31
CA GLN A 217 47.94 5.73 6.97
C GLN A 217 48.63 4.39 6.67
N HIS A 218 49.54 4.39 5.69
CA HIS A 218 50.90 3.93 5.95
C HIS A 218 51.88 4.59 5.00
N ASN A 219 52.73 5.44 5.59
CA ASN A 219 53.84 6.13 4.98
C ASN A 219 55.08 5.22 4.94
N MET A 220 55.89 5.40 3.88
CA MET A 220 57.35 5.33 3.81
C MET A 220 58.09 4.38 4.77
N ARG A 221 58.76 3.36 4.20
CA ARG A 221 60.24 3.29 4.17
C ARG A 221 60.70 2.38 3.03
#